data_AF-A0A8S1RQ42-F1
#
_entry.id   AF-A0A8S1RQ42-F1
#
_cell.length_a   1.000
_cell.length_b   1.000
_cell.length_c   1.000
_cell.angle_alpha   90.00
_cell.angle_beta   90.00
_cell.angle_gamma   90.00
#
_symmetry.space_group_name_H-M   'P 1'
#
loop_
_entity.id
_entity.type
_entity.pdbx_description
1 polymer ?
#
loop_
_entity_poly.entity_id
_entity_poly.type
_entity_poly.pdbx_seq_one_letter_code
_entity_poly.pdbx_strand_id
1 'polypeptide(L)'
;MNQNFGNQQLLLEQQKQLENAQKYDGIIWDYVQNPPRKIRTNFNITVTKNKEILYLKDGFIMRRDQVKETSDKLEILTNLEQIKHLKWIGDYGKNSQKFQKWMATWKGEVLQNVGGVYNENGIKVGLWKEIILNNWSKAQVYEEGRYENRLRQGTWKYIYQDQEIGGGEYNFQGLKNGKWMDLGEDFWQLSQETYRGEFKNGNRVGKWVIRVQEAILGLLK
;
A
#
# COMPACT_ATOMS: atom_id res chain seq x y z
N MET A 1 -33.90 28.48 -19.43
CA MET A 1 -34.49 27.14 -19.16
C MET A 1 -33.57 25.97 -19.49
N ASN A 2 -32.47 26.13 -20.25
CA ASN A 2 -31.59 24.99 -20.62
C ASN A 2 -30.56 24.54 -19.56
N GLN A 3 -30.31 25.31 -18.49
CA GLN A 3 -29.33 24.92 -17.47
C GLN A 3 -29.80 23.81 -16.52
N ASN A 4 -31.11 23.54 -16.43
CA ASN A 4 -31.65 22.56 -15.48
C ASN A 4 -31.57 21.10 -15.98
N PHE A 5 -31.62 20.88 -17.30
CA PHE A 5 -31.56 19.53 -17.88
C PHE A 5 -30.16 18.90 -17.78
N GLY A 6 -29.09 19.69 -17.95
CA GLY A 6 -27.72 19.18 -17.84
C GLY A 6 -27.37 18.66 -16.44
N ASN A 7 -27.86 19.33 -15.39
CA ASN A 7 -27.61 18.93 -14.01
C ASN A 7 -28.33 17.62 -13.63
N GLN A 8 -29.54 17.40 -14.13
CA GLN A 8 -30.28 16.15 -13.88
C GLN A 8 -29.62 14.95 -14.55
N GLN A 9 -29.14 15.10 -15.79
CA GLN A 9 -28.47 14.02 -16.51
C GLN A 9 -27.13 13.65 -15.85
N LEU A 10 -26.35 14.65 -15.41
CA LEU A 10 -25.11 14.43 -14.66
C LEU A 10 -25.36 13.69 -13.35
N LEU A 11 -26.42 14.05 -12.61
CA LEU A 11 -26.78 13.38 -11.36
C LEU A 11 -27.17 11.92 -11.58
N LEU A 12 -27.93 11.63 -12.63
CA LEU A 12 -28.33 10.26 -12.98
C LEU A 12 -27.12 9.40 -13.40
N GLU A 13 -26.16 9.97 -14.11
CA GLU A 13 -24.90 9.28 -14.45
C GLU A 13 -24.05 9.00 -13.21
N GLN A 14 -23.97 9.94 -12.27
CA GLN A 14 -23.29 9.73 -10.99
C GLN A 14 -23.95 8.61 -10.17
N GLN A 15 -25.29 8.56 -10.14
CA GLN A 15 -26.02 7.48 -9.46
C GLN A 15 -25.71 6.11 -10.07
N LYS A 16 -25.75 5.97 -11.40
CA LYS A 16 -25.41 4.70 -12.07
C LYS A 16 -23.96 4.26 -11.86
N GLN A 17 -23.03 5.21 -11.70
CA GLN A 17 -21.64 4.87 -11.38
C GLN A 17 -21.50 4.34 -9.95
N LEU A 18 -22.31 4.84 -9.01
CA LEU A 18 -22.36 4.36 -7.63
C LEU A 18 -22.97 2.96 -7.53
N GLU A 19 -23.94 2.62 -8.37
CA GLU A 19 -24.57 1.28 -8.40
C GLU A 19 -23.58 0.16 -8.74
N ASN A 20 -22.54 0.45 -9.53
CA ASN A 20 -21.51 -0.53 -9.90
C ASN A 20 -20.31 -0.53 -8.94
N ALA A 21 -20.34 0.27 -7.88
CA ALA A 21 -19.21 0.38 -6.97
C ALA A 21 -19.15 -0.85 -6.05
N GLN A 22 -17.98 -1.48 -5.99
CA GLN A 22 -17.72 -2.59 -5.08
C GLN A 22 -17.27 -2.04 -3.72
N LYS A 23 -17.85 -2.57 -2.64
CA LYS A 23 -17.52 -2.18 -1.27
C LYS A 23 -16.29 -2.94 -0.77
N TYR A 24 -15.39 -2.23 -0.10
CA TYR A 24 -14.16 -2.74 0.48
C TYR A 24 -14.07 -2.34 1.95
N ASP A 25 -13.45 -3.22 2.76
CA ASP A 25 -12.99 -2.87 4.09
C ASP A 25 -11.69 -2.08 3.99
N GLY A 26 -11.55 -1.10 4.87
CA GLY A 26 -10.37 -0.26 4.94
C GLY A 26 -10.12 0.26 6.34
N ILE A 27 -9.08 1.08 6.44
CA ILE A 27 -8.66 1.67 7.71
C ILE A 27 -8.46 3.18 7.55
N ILE A 28 -8.81 3.91 8.59
CA ILE A 28 -8.54 5.34 8.74
C ILE A 28 -7.95 5.60 10.13
N TRP A 29 -7.03 6.53 10.22
CA TRP A 29 -6.48 6.98 11.49
C TRP A 29 -7.31 8.15 12.03
N ASP A 30 -7.82 7.99 13.25
CA ASP A 30 -8.46 9.04 14.02
C ASP A 30 -7.42 9.77 14.87
N TYR A 31 -7.11 10.99 14.45
CA TYR A 31 -6.15 11.88 15.11
C TYR A 31 -6.78 12.78 16.16
N VAL A 32 -8.11 12.73 16.34
CA VAL A 32 -8.78 13.47 17.41
C VAL A 32 -8.46 12.83 18.77
N GLN A 33 -8.24 11.52 18.79
CA GLN A 33 -7.80 10.78 19.97
C GLN A 33 -6.29 10.96 20.21
N ASN A 34 -5.90 11.02 21.49
CA ASN A 34 -4.50 10.98 21.91
C ASN A 34 -4.26 9.77 22.82
N PRO A 35 -3.58 8.71 22.34
CA PRO A 35 -2.87 8.68 21.07
C PRO A 35 -3.81 8.36 19.87
N PRO A 36 -3.37 8.65 18.62
CA PRO A 36 -4.18 8.35 17.43
C PRO A 36 -4.61 6.88 17.36
N ARG A 37 -5.83 6.63 16.89
CA ARG A 37 -6.40 5.28 16.84
C ARG A 37 -6.73 4.85 15.42
N LYS A 38 -6.44 3.59 15.08
CA LYS A 38 -6.88 2.96 13.85
C LYS A 38 -8.37 2.59 13.95
N ILE A 39 -9.17 3.09 13.01
CA ILE A 39 -10.61 2.81 12.91
C ILE A 39 -10.84 2.00 11.64
N ARG A 40 -11.53 0.86 11.79
CA ARG A 40 -12.04 0.08 10.65
C ARG A 40 -13.19 0.85 10.01
N THR A 41 -13.17 0.91 8.69
CA THR A 41 -14.18 1.61 7.91
C THR A 41 -14.42 0.90 6.60
N ASN A 42 -15.39 1.38 5.83
CA ASN A 42 -15.70 0.86 4.52
C ASN A 42 -15.67 1.98 3.50
N PHE A 43 -15.24 1.67 2.30
CA PHE A 43 -15.22 2.59 1.16
C PHE A 43 -15.61 1.81 -0.09
N ASN A 44 -15.93 2.51 -1.17
CA ASN A 44 -16.27 1.87 -2.43
C ASN A 44 -15.20 2.16 -3.49
N ILE A 45 -14.99 1.21 -4.39
CA ILE A 45 -14.16 1.38 -5.57
C ILE A 45 -15.04 1.12 -6.79
N THR A 46 -14.98 2.02 -7.77
CA THR A 46 -15.66 1.84 -9.06
C THR A 46 -14.69 2.14 -10.20
N VAL A 47 -14.91 1.50 -11.34
CA VAL A 47 -14.13 1.75 -12.57
C VAL A 47 -15.03 2.44 -13.59
N THR A 48 -14.62 3.61 -14.05
CA THR A 48 -15.39 4.39 -15.03
C THR A 48 -15.25 3.81 -16.44
N LYS A 49 -16.15 4.21 -17.34
CA LYS A 49 -16.04 3.89 -18.78
C LYS A 49 -14.73 4.37 -19.42
N ASN A 50 -14.13 5.42 -18.86
CA ASN A 50 -12.86 5.98 -19.31
C ASN A 50 -11.65 5.27 -18.68
N LYS A 51 -11.86 4.08 -18.07
CA LYS A 51 -10.83 3.31 -17.37
C LYS A 51 -10.17 4.10 -16.24
N GLU A 52 -10.95 4.86 -15.48
CA GLU A 52 -10.48 5.49 -14.24
C GLU A 52 -10.94 4.69 -13.03
N ILE A 53 -10.08 4.51 -12.04
CA ILE A 53 -10.45 3.95 -10.74
C ILE A 53 -10.82 5.11 -9.83
N LEU A 54 -12.04 5.07 -9.28
CA LEU A 54 -12.50 6.03 -8.28
C LEU A 54 -12.60 5.36 -6.92
N TYR A 55 -11.95 5.98 -5.93
CA TYR A 55 -12.06 5.59 -4.52
C TYR A 55 -13.04 6.53 -3.84
N LEU A 56 -14.13 5.98 -3.30
CA LEU A 56 -15.28 6.74 -2.80
C LEU A 56 -15.49 6.45 -1.32
N LYS A 57 -15.66 7.50 -0.50
CA LYS A 57 -16.04 7.38 0.92
C LYS A 57 -17.17 8.35 1.22
N ASP A 58 -18.28 7.84 1.74
CA ASP A 58 -19.47 8.64 2.11
C ASP A 58 -19.96 9.54 0.96
N GLY A 59 -19.90 9.03 -0.28
CA GLY A 59 -20.28 9.76 -1.49
C GLY A 59 -19.20 10.69 -2.06
N PHE A 60 -18.08 10.91 -1.35
CA PHE A 60 -16.99 11.77 -1.80
C PHE A 60 -15.89 10.99 -2.52
N ILE A 61 -15.38 11.54 -3.62
CA ILE A 61 -14.21 11.01 -4.33
C ILE A 61 -12.97 11.35 -3.52
N MET A 62 -12.30 10.34 -2.98
CA MET A 62 -11.03 10.50 -2.26
C MET A 62 -9.83 10.49 -3.22
N ARG A 63 -9.90 9.69 -4.29
CA ARG A 63 -8.82 9.51 -5.26
C ARG A 63 -9.39 9.10 -6.60
N ARG A 64 -8.72 9.55 -7.67
CA ARG A 64 -8.94 9.15 -9.05
C ARG A 64 -7.61 8.72 -9.66
N ASP A 65 -7.54 7.49 -10.14
CA ASP A 65 -6.39 6.95 -10.86
C ASP A 65 -6.77 6.57 -12.28
N GLN A 66 -5.85 6.72 -13.23
CA GLN A 66 -6.04 6.25 -14.59
C GLN A 66 -5.47 4.83 -14.74
N VAL A 67 -6.28 3.88 -15.20
CA VAL A 67 -5.82 2.53 -15.52
C VAL A 67 -5.08 2.56 -16.84
N LYS A 68 -3.75 2.54 -16.77
CA LYS A 68 -2.89 2.48 -17.96
C LYS A 68 -2.53 1.05 -18.38
N GLU A 69 -2.51 0.10 -17.45
CA GLU A 69 -2.20 -1.31 -17.70
C GLU A 69 -3.49 -2.15 -17.65
N THR A 70 -3.77 -2.91 -18.72
CA THR A 70 -5.00 -3.70 -18.85
C THR A 70 -4.87 -5.14 -18.37
N SER A 71 -3.65 -5.63 -18.08
CA SER A 71 -3.39 -7.04 -17.76
C SER A 71 -3.25 -7.35 -16.27
N ASP A 72 -2.90 -6.35 -15.46
CA ASP A 72 -2.45 -6.60 -14.10
C ASP A 72 -3.59 -6.42 -13.10
N LYS A 73 -3.63 -7.33 -12.13
CA LYS A 73 -4.54 -7.25 -10.98
C LYS A 73 -4.33 -5.89 -10.32
N LEU A 74 -5.40 -5.09 -10.26
CA LEU A 74 -5.35 -3.77 -9.64
C LEU A 74 -4.86 -3.89 -8.20
N GLU A 75 -3.82 -3.14 -7.88
CA GLU A 75 -3.33 -3.00 -6.51
C GLU A 75 -4.32 -2.12 -5.73
N ILE A 76 -5.14 -2.76 -4.91
CA ILE A 76 -6.14 -2.06 -4.11
C ILE A 76 -5.52 -1.65 -2.78
N LEU A 77 -5.33 -0.34 -2.59
CA LEU A 77 -4.99 0.24 -1.31
C LEU A 77 -6.22 0.16 -0.38
N THR A 78 -6.03 -0.31 0.85
CA THR A 78 -7.08 -0.39 1.88
C THR A 78 -6.90 0.64 2.99
N ASN A 79 -5.76 1.31 3.05
CA ASN A 79 -5.52 2.44 3.94
C ASN A 79 -5.96 3.76 3.29
N LEU A 80 -6.95 4.44 3.88
CA LEU A 80 -7.52 5.67 3.33
C LEU A 80 -6.52 6.83 3.28
N GLU A 81 -5.50 6.87 4.13
CA GLU A 81 -4.43 7.86 4.02
C GLU A 81 -3.54 7.59 2.81
N GLN A 82 -3.17 6.33 2.58
CA GLN A 82 -2.38 5.93 1.42
C GLN A 82 -3.17 6.23 0.14
N ILE A 83 -4.48 5.93 0.11
CA ILE A 83 -5.35 6.31 -1.00
C ILE A 83 -5.24 7.82 -1.27
N LYS A 84 -5.37 8.67 -0.25
CA LYS A 84 -5.34 10.13 -0.41
C LYS A 84 -3.98 10.71 -0.82
N HIS A 85 -2.89 10.13 -0.33
CA HIS A 85 -1.60 10.82 -0.33
C HIS A 85 -0.47 10.11 -1.07
N LEU A 86 -0.52 8.78 -1.19
CA LEU A 86 0.51 8.00 -1.87
C LEU A 86 0.28 8.02 -3.39
N LYS A 87 1.27 8.48 -4.15
CA LYS A 87 1.28 8.33 -5.61
C LYS A 87 2.60 7.75 -6.08
N TRP A 88 2.53 6.89 -7.09
CA TRP A 88 3.69 6.38 -7.79
C TRP A 88 3.96 7.23 -9.03
N ILE A 89 5.21 7.65 -9.20
CA ILE A 89 5.67 8.43 -10.35
C ILE A 89 6.81 7.68 -11.03
N GLY A 90 6.83 7.73 -12.36
CA GLY A 90 7.83 7.08 -13.18
C GLY A 90 7.40 7.15 -14.65
N ASP A 91 8.29 6.70 -15.51
CA ASP A 91 8.06 6.73 -16.94
C ASP A 91 7.35 5.46 -17.41
N TYR A 92 6.60 5.63 -18.50
CA TYR A 92 5.95 4.54 -19.20
C TYR A 92 6.70 4.29 -20.52
N GLY A 93 7.02 3.02 -20.77
CA GLY A 93 7.64 2.56 -22.00
C GLY A 93 6.61 2.23 -23.08
N LYS A 94 6.97 1.29 -23.96
CA LYS A 94 6.06 0.77 -24.99
C LYS A 94 4.83 0.12 -24.35
N ASN A 95 3.69 0.19 -25.02
CA ASN A 95 2.42 -0.41 -24.58
C ASN A 95 1.93 0.06 -23.20
N SER A 96 2.30 1.28 -22.77
CA SER A 96 1.91 1.84 -21.47
C SER A 96 2.36 1.00 -20.27
N GLN A 97 3.44 0.23 -20.41
CA GLN A 97 4.05 -0.51 -19.30
C GLN A 97 5.00 0.39 -18.50
N LYS A 98 5.07 0.16 -17.19
CA LYS A 98 6.05 0.85 -16.34
C LYS A 98 7.49 0.59 -16.81
N PHE A 99 8.32 1.62 -16.88
CA PHE A 99 9.70 1.53 -17.35
C PHE A 99 10.65 2.31 -16.45
N GLN A 100 11.88 1.81 -16.29
CA GLN A 100 12.96 2.45 -15.55
C GLN A 100 12.60 2.71 -14.08
N LYS A 101 13.15 3.78 -13.50
CA LYS A 101 13.03 4.12 -12.09
C LYS A 101 11.62 4.60 -11.77
N TRP A 102 11.04 3.98 -10.76
CA TRP A 102 9.74 4.34 -10.19
C TRP A 102 9.95 4.75 -8.74
N MET A 103 9.28 5.82 -8.34
CA MET A 103 9.40 6.42 -7.02
C MET A 103 8.02 6.67 -6.43
N ALA A 104 7.93 6.66 -5.11
CA ALA A 104 6.72 7.04 -4.41
C ALA A 104 6.78 8.53 -4.01
N THR A 105 5.63 9.17 -4.03
CA THR A 105 5.42 10.48 -3.42
C THR A 105 4.37 10.38 -2.32
N TRP A 106 4.52 11.18 -1.27
CA TRP A 106 3.56 11.32 -0.19
C TRP A 106 3.17 12.78 -0.03
N LYS A 107 1.88 13.10 -0.19
CA LYS A 107 1.39 14.49 -0.17
C LYS A 107 2.12 15.41 -1.17
N GLY A 108 2.61 14.84 -2.28
CA GLY A 108 3.36 15.55 -3.31
C GLY A 108 4.87 15.58 -3.10
N GLU A 109 5.38 15.18 -1.93
CA GLU A 109 6.83 15.11 -1.66
C GLU A 109 7.40 13.75 -2.08
N VAL A 110 8.56 13.73 -2.74
CA VAL A 110 9.23 12.49 -3.13
C VAL A 110 9.76 11.77 -1.89
N LEU A 111 9.34 10.52 -1.69
CA LEU A 111 9.86 9.68 -0.62
C LEU A 111 11.24 9.16 -1.01
N GLN A 112 12.26 9.63 -0.27
CA GLN A 112 13.65 9.25 -0.55
C GLN A 112 13.86 7.75 -0.42
N ASN A 113 14.57 7.21 -1.40
CA ASN A 113 14.91 5.80 -1.53
C ASN A 113 13.73 4.83 -1.72
N VAL A 114 12.47 5.29 -1.75
CA VAL A 114 11.29 4.42 -1.95
C VAL A 114 11.03 4.18 -3.43
N GLY A 115 10.84 2.92 -3.79
CA GLY A 115 10.59 2.44 -5.15
C GLY A 115 11.66 1.50 -5.66
N GLY A 116 11.84 1.48 -6.98
CA GLY A 116 12.74 0.54 -7.63
C GLY A 116 12.76 0.70 -9.13
N VAL A 117 13.18 -0.35 -9.85
CA VAL A 117 13.34 -0.31 -11.30
C VAL A 117 12.45 -1.36 -11.97
N TYR A 118 11.80 -0.93 -13.05
CA TYR A 118 11.16 -1.80 -14.02
C TYR A 118 12.06 -1.98 -15.24
N ASN A 119 12.15 -3.20 -15.75
CA ASN A 119 12.79 -3.46 -17.05
C ASN A 119 11.87 -3.07 -18.22
N GLU A 120 12.33 -3.29 -19.45
CA GLU A 120 11.60 -2.97 -20.69
C GLU A 120 10.26 -3.69 -20.88
N ASN A 121 10.00 -4.75 -20.12
CA ASN A 121 8.78 -5.56 -20.18
C ASN A 121 7.81 -5.25 -19.02
N GLY A 122 8.00 -4.14 -18.31
CA GLY A 122 7.17 -3.79 -17.15
C GLY A 122 7.40 -4.67 -15.92
N ILE A 123 8.56 -5.34 -15.83
CA ILE A 123 8.87 -6.27 -14.74
C ILE A 123 9.72 -5.59 -13.68
N LYS A 124 9.30 -5.66 -12.41
CA LYS A 124 10.13 -5.27 -11.27
C LYS A 124 11.41 -6.09 -11.26
N VAL A 125 12.55 -5.42 -11.21
CA VAL A 125 13.88 -6.05 -11.14
C VAL A 125 14.77 -5.32 -10.14
N GLY A 126 15.75 -6.03 -9.59
CA GLY A 126 16.79 -5.44 -8.75
C GLY A 126 16.28 -5.04 -7.37
N LEU A 127 16.91 -4.04 -6.76
CA LEU A 127 16.56 -3.58 -5.42
C LEU A 127 15.26 -2.78 -5.44
N TRP A 128 14.41 -3.08 -4.47
CA TRP A 128 13.12 -2.42 -4.26
C TRP A 128 12.95 -2.07 -2.79
N LYS A 129 12.38 -0.90 -2.55
CA LYS A 129 11.94 -0.41 -1.26
C LYS A 129 10.45 -0.11 -1.35
N GLU A 130 9.63 -0.94 -0.73
CA GLU A 130 8.17 -0.91 -0.83
C GLU A 130 7.54 -0.41 0.45
N ILE A 131 6.52 0.44 0.33
CA ILE A 131 5.77 0.91 1.49
C ILE A 131 4.89 -0.23 1.97
N ILE A 132 4.95 -0.54 3.28
CA ILE A 132 4.06 -1.55 3.85
C ILE A 132 2.63 -1.03 3.85
N LEU A 133 1.73 -1.79 3.25
CA LEU A 133 0.30 -1.51 3.26
C LEU A 133 -0.19 -1.41 4.71
N ASN A 134 -1.08 -0.45 4.96
CA ASN A 134 -1.67 -0.20 6.28
C ASN A 134 -0.80 0.48 7.33
N ASN A 135 0.49 0.72 7.07
CA ASN A 135 1.32 1.50 7.98
C ASN A 135 1.15 3.00 7.77
N TRP A 136 1.12 3.71 8.90
CA TRP A 136 0.80 5.14 9.04
C TRP A 136 1.76 6.05 8.27
N SER A 137 1.24 7.21 7.83
CA SER A 137 1.96 8.26 7.11
C SER A 137 3.27 8.74 7.76
N LYS A 138 3.39 8.69 9.09
CA LYS A 138 4.64 8.99 9.81
C LYS A 138 5.42 7.77 10.27
N ALA A 139 4.82 6.57 10.20
CA ALA A 139 5.55 5.37 10.58
C ALA A 139 6.67 5.09 9.57
N GLN A 140 6.51 5.46 8.29
CA GLN A 140 7.56 5.30 7.27
C GLN A 140 8.18 3.90 7.28
N VAL A 141 7.37 2.86 7.53
CA VAL A 141 7.85 1.48 7.50
C VAL A 141 7.86 1.01 6.06
N TYR A 142 8.99 0.48 5.62
CA TYR A 142 9.15 -0.10 4.30
C TYR A 142 9.74 -1.51 4.39
N GLU A 143 9.42 -2.31 3.40
CA GLU A 143 10.12 -3.56 3.10
C GLU A 143 11.19 -3.27 2.06
N GLU A 144 12.40 -3.75 2.26
CA GLU A 144 13.44 -3.68 1.25
C GLU A 144 13.98 -5.05 0.90
N GLY A 145 14.28 -5.25 -0.38
CA GLY A 145 14.86 -6.50 -0.87
C GLY A 145 15.03 -6.49 -2.38
N ARG A 146 15.23 -7.67 -2.96
CA ARG A 146 15.46 -7.83 -4.40
C ARG A 146 14.31 -8.55 -5.08
N TYR A 147 13.93 -8.02 -6.25
CA TYR A 147 13.11 -8.73 -7.22
C TYR A 147 13.96 -9.40 -8.28
N GLU A 148 13.66 -10.67 -8.53
CA GLU A 148 14.18 -11.46 -9.65
C GLU A 148 13.01 -12.15 -10.34
N ASN A 149 12.87 -11.96 -11.66
CA ASN A 149 11.77 -12.54 -12.45
C ASN A 149 10.36 -12.27 -11.88
N ARG A 150 10.08 -11.03 -11.46
CA ARG A 150 8.82 -10.59 -10.78
C ARG A 150 8.61 -11.14 -9.36
N LEU A 151 9.50 -11.99 -8.87
CA LEU A 151 9.39 -12.61 -7.55
C LEU A 151 10.33 -11.93 -6.56
N ARG A 152 9.86 -11.76 -5.33
CA ARG A 152 10.73 -11.39 -4.21
C ARG A 152 11.68 -12.54 -3.95
N GLN A 153 12.99 -12.30 -3.88
CA GLN A 153 13.97 -13.34 -3.63
C GLN A 153 14.99 -12.92 -2.59
N GLY A 154 15.54 -13.91 -1.88
CA GLY A 154 16.59 -13.73 -0.88
C GLY A 154 16.09 -12.97 0.35
N THR A 155 17.00 -12.25 1.00
CA THR A 155 16.70 -11.50 2.22
C THR A 155 15.84 -10.28 1.93
N TRP A 156 14.77 -10.14 2.71
CA TRP A 156 13.90 -8.98 2.74
C TRP A 156 13.81 -8.46 4.17
N LYS A 157 13.92 -7.14 4.34
CA LYS A 157 14.02 -6.48 5.64
C LYS A 157 12.86 -5.54 5.86
N TYR A 158 12.37 -5.48 7.09
CA TYR A 158 11.50 -4.41 7.56
C TYR A 158 12.35 -3.33 8.15
N ILE A 159 12.18 -2.11 7.66
CA ILE A 159 12.95 -0.96 8.13
C ILE A 159 11.98 0.10 8.65
N TYR A 160 12.31 0.65 9.82
CA TYR A 160 11.58 1.71 10.49
C TYR A 160 12.59 2.70 11.05
N GLN A 161 12.45 3.99 10.74
CA GLN A 161 13.40 5.03 11.17
C GLN A 161 14.87 4.67 10.85
N ASP A 162 15.11 4.18 9.63
CA ASP A 162 16.42 3.72 9.15
C ASP A 162 17.05 2.55 9.92
N GLN A 163 16.26 1.87 10.76
CA GLN A 163 16.68 0.67 11.50
C GLN A 163 15.97 -0.57 11.00
N GLU A 164 16.71 -1.67 10.87
CA GLU A 164 16.14 -2.99 10.62
C GLU A 164 15.40 -3.48 11.86
N ILE A 165 14.08 -3.65 11.74
CA ILE A 165 13.18 -4.08 12.81
C ILE A 165 12.63 -5.50 12.59
N GLY A 166 12.97 -6.13 11.47
CA GLY A 166 12.54 -7.49 11.16
C GLY A 166 12.80 -7.86 9.70
N GLY A 167 12.11 -8.91 9.24
CA GLY A 167 12.28 -9.45 7.90
C GLY A 167 12.52 -10.96 7.92
N GLY A 168 13.00 -11.47 6.79
CA GLY A 168 13.35 -12.88 6.61
C GLY A 168 13.74 -13.16 5.16
N GLU A 169 13.62 -14.41 4.73
CA GLU A 169 14.03 -14.82 3.40
C GLU A 169 12.87 -15.33 2.54
N TYR A 170 12.88 -14.95 1.27
CA TYR A 170 12.04 -15.54 0.23
C TYR A 170 12.83 -16.59 -0.54
N ASN A 171 12.18 -17.73 -0.80
CA ASN A 171 12.73 -18.78 -1.66
C ASN A 171 12.67 -18.40 -3.15
N PHE A 172 13.19 -19.27 -4.03
CA PHE A 172 13.20 -19.05 -5.48
C PHE A 172 11.80 -18.95 -6.12
N GLN A 173 10.75 -19.41 -5.44
CA GLN A 173 9.35 -19.30 -5.87
C GLN A 173 8.68 -18.01 -5.38
N GLY A 174 9.40 -17.14 -4.66
CA GLY A 174 8.85 -15.91 -4.11
C GLY A 174 7.99 -16.13 -2.86
N LEU A 175 8.18 -17.24 -2.15
CA LEU A 175 7.45 -17.56 -0.94
C LEU A 175 8.34 -17.37 0.29
N LYS A 176 7.78 -16.79 1.37
CA LYS A 176 8.48 -16.69 2.66
C LYS A 176 8.95 -18.07 3.11
N ASN A 177 10.21 -18.18 3.52
CA ASN A 177 10.82 -19.43 3.94
C ASN A 177 11.88 -19.19 5.04
N GLY A 178 12.06 -20.14 5.95
CA GLY A 178 13.00 -20.03 7.05
C GLY A 178 12.51 -19.11 8.17
N LYS A 179 13.44 -18.54 8.94
CA LYS A 179 13.12 -17.69 10.10
C LYS A 179 12.64 -16.31 9.64
N TRP A 180 11.59 -15.82 10.31
CA TRP A 180 11.00 -14.51 10.03
C TRP A 180 10.70 -13.76 11.32
N MET A 181 10.78 -12.44 11.22
CA MET A 181 10.23 -11.49 12.18
C MET A 181 9.24 -10.60 11.44
N ASP A 182 7.95 -10.95 11.52
CA ASP A 182 6.84 -10.20 10.94
C ASP A 182 6.41 -9.05 11.85
N LEU A 183 5.86 -7.98 11.24
CA LEU A 183 5.25 -6.88 11.98
C LEU A 183 3.80 -7.20 12.36
N GLY A 184 3.36 -6.65 13.48
CA GLY A 184 1.96 -6.59 13.90
C GLY A 184 1.08 -5.86 12.89
N GLU A 185 -0.20 -6.23 12.80
CA GLU A 185 -1.17 -5.50 11.95
C GLU A 185 -1.34 -4.03 12.41
N ASP A 186 -1.09 -3.81 13.69
CA ASP A 186 -1.13 -2.51 14.35
C ASP A 186 0.29 -2.04 14.70
N PHE A 187 1.30 -2.39 13.90
CA PHE A 187 2.66 -1.88 14.12
C PHE A 187 2.71 -0.36 13.86
N TRP A 188 3.13 0.39 14.87
CA TRP A 188 3.33 1.84 14.79
C TRP A 188 4.22 2.32 15.94
N GLN A 189 4.43 3.64 16.01
CA GLN A 189 5.34 4.25 16.98
C GLN A 189 5.04 3.84 18.43
N LEU A 190 3.78 3.69 18.83
CA LEU A 190 3.40 3.35 20.21
C LEU A 190 3.07 1.86 20.44
N SER A 191 2.99 1.06 19.38
CA SER A 191 2.82 -0.40 19.49
C SER A 191 3.75 -1.07 18.49
N GLN A 192 4.87 -1.57 18.98
CA GLN A 192 5.86 -2.28 18.17
C GLN A 192 5.70 -3.78 18.41
N GLU A 193 4.53 -4.31 18.02
CA GLU A 193 4.28 -5.75 18.05
C GLU A 193 5.00 -6.44 16.90
N THR A 194 5.74 -7.50 17.19
CA THR A 194 6.40 -8.34 16.20
C THR A 194 6.11 -9.81 16.47
N TYR A 195 6.04 -10.60 15.39
CA TYR A 195 5.84 -12.04 15.42
C TYR A 195 7.11 -12.73 14.93
N ARG A 196 7.71 -13.57 15.76
CA ARG A 196 8.92 -14.33 15.41
C ARG A 196 8.58 -15.80 15.26
N GLY A 197 8.96 -16.39 14.14
CA GLY A 197 8.71 -17.80 13.88
C GLY A 197 9.36 -18.26 12.59
N GLU A 198 8.87 -19.36 12.05
CA GLU A 198 9.38 -19.95 10.82
C GLU A 198 8.28 -20.05 9.78
N PHE A 199 8.63 -19.74 8.53
CA PHE A 199 7.81 -20.01 7.37
C PHE A 199 8.37 -21.20 6.59
N LYS A 200 7.49 -22.01 6.00
CA LYS A 200 7.82 -23.03 5.01
C LYS A 200 6.91 -22.88 3.81
N ASN A 201 7.49 -22.52 2.66
CA ASN A 201 6.76 -22.29 1.41
C ASN A 201 5.54 -21.36 1.59
N GLY A 202 5.75 -20.22 2.27
CA GLY A 202 4.72 -19.22 2.49
C GLY A 202 3.78 -19.50 3.66
N ASN A 203 3.84 -20.67 4.30
CA ASN A 203 3.00 -21.02 5.44
C ASN A 203 3.75 -20.88 6.76
N ARG A 204 3.12 -20.29 7.76
CA ARG A 204 3.64 -20.27 9.14
C ARG A 204 3.71 -21.70 9.68
N VAL A 205 4.86 -22.08 10.23
CA VAL A 205 5.07 -23.39 10.85
C VAL A 205 5.66 -23.24 12.25
N GLY A 206 5.47 -24.27 13.08
CA GLY A 206 6.02 -24.32 14.43
C GLY A 206 5.40 -23.31 15.40
N LYS A 207 6.15 -22.97 16.45
CA LYS A 207 5.72 -22.01 17.48
C LYS A 207 6.08 -20.59 17.05
N TRP A 208 5.14 -19.68 17.23
CA TRP A 208 5.32 -18.25 16.98
C TRP A 208 5.35 -17.51 18.31
N VAL A 209 6.36 -16.65 18.47
CA VAL A 209 6.56 -15.83 19.66
C VAL A 209 6.13 -14.40 19.33
N ILE A 210 5.17 -13.89 20.10
CA ILE A 210 4.74 -12.50 20.06
C ILE A 210 5.69 -11.70 20.95
N ARG A 211 6.23 -10.61 20.44
CA ARG A 211 6.96 -9.63 21.24
C ARG A 211 6.31 -8.28 21.08
N VAL A 212 5.83 -7.74 22.19
CA VAL A 212 5.37 -6.37 22.28
C VAL A 212 6.51 -5.58 22.90
N GLN A 213 7.09 -4.68 22.12
CA GLN A 213 7.94 -3.65 22.69
C GLN A 213 7.06 -2.43 22.92
N GLU A 214 6.78 -2.14 24.19
CA GLU A 214 6.27 -0.83 24.52
C GLU A 214 7.34 0.17 24.10
N ALA A 215 6.93 1.16 23.31
CA ALA A 215 7.80 2.29 23.09
C ALA A 215 8.05 2.91 24.46
N ILE A 216 9.27 2.76 24.97
CA ILE A 216 9.74 3.60 26.06
C ILE A 216 9.48 5.02 25.56
N LEU A 217 8.65 5.79 26.27
CA LEU A 217 8.38 7.21 26.02
C LEU A 217 9.69 8.02 26.22
N GLY A 218 10.73 7.70 25.45
CA GLY A 218 12.04 8.32 25.45
C GLY A 218 12.09 9.59 24.60
N LEU A 219 10.93 10.19 24.30
CA LEU A 219 10.79 11.45 23.58
C LEU A 219 9.73 12.35 24.23
N LEU A 220 9.80 12.51 25.56
CA LEU A 220 9.59 13.82 26.17
C LEU A 220 10.96 14.48 26.34
N LYS A 221 11.45 15.09 25.26
CA LYS A 221 12.45 16.17 25.28
C LYS A 221 12.03 17.22 24.27
#